data_AF-A0A3M1S542-F1
#
_entry.id   AF-A0A3M1S542-F1
#
_cell.length_a   1.000
_cell.length_b   1.000
_cell.length_c   1.000
_cell.angle_alpha   90.00
_cell.angle_beta   90.00
_cell.angle_gamma   90.00
#
_symmetry.space_group_name_H-M   'P 1'
#
loop_
_entity.id
_entity.type
_entity.pdbx_description
1 polymer ?
#
loop_
_entity_poly.entity_id
_entity_poly.type
_entity_poly.pdbx_seq_one_letter_code
_entity_poly.pdbx_strand_id
1 'polypeptide(L)'
;SRGFLGAEPLLGVDADDAPLVYYEALDDATLEGLRQARDLGATQVLASRRALDDPFAALELYREAAGLGSLAAYLQIASLYSTLASVPLENLRGNPQLLRRVSGIRPTAALSAFGWLMAGLRDGGPVIADPVLVDWAQRLFAQLPENQRSAACELSERFLLQVAGLRRNNGLPPFPDSRPPVFLSVPALDEALPCGDTRFPFYTMLDTGDCLAEPAIDGSGRERLLYVCDSD
;
A
#
# COMPACT_ATOMS: atom_id res chain seq x y z
N SER A 1 5.08 4.04 14.06
CA SER A 1 4.06 4.20 13.01
C SER A 1 4.31 3.15 11.93
N ARG A 2 3.26 2.54 11.35
CA ARG A 2 3.38 1.50 10.30
C ARG A 2 3.75 2.08 8.92
N GLY A 3 4.68 3.04 8.94
CA GLY A 3 5.11 3.84 7.79
C GLY A 3 4.03 4.71 7.13
N PHE A 4 2.89 4.94 7.80
CA PHE A 4 2.05 6.09 7.50
C PHE A 4 2.66 7.33 8.12
N LEU A 5 2.88 8.34 7.30
CA LEU A 5 3.45 9.64 7.71
C LEU A 5 2.37 10.71 7.86
N GLY A 6 1.14 10.45 7.38
CA GLY A 6 0.02 11.39 7.41
C GLY A 6 -0.67 11.46 8.76
N ALA A 7 -1.78 12.21 8.80
CA ALA A 7 -2.66 12.33 9.95
C ALA A 7 -3.21 10.97 10.39
N GLU A 8 -3.42 10.81 11.70
CA GLU A 8 -4.08 9.64 12.30
C GLU A 8 -5.00 10.13 13.43
N PRO A 9 -6.21 10.63 13.10
CA PRO A 9 -7.08 11.28 14.08
C PRO A 9 -7.52 10.36 15.22
N LEU A 10 -7.62 9.05 14.98
CA LEU A 10 -7.95 8.07 16.03
C LEU A 10 -6.87 7.97 17.11
N LEU A 11 -5.64 8.36 16.78
CA LEU A 11 -4.51 8.45 17.71
C LEU A 11 -4.21 9.90 18.12
N GLY A 12 -5.07 10.85 17.75
CA GLY A 12 -4.89 12.28 18.05
C GLY A 12 -3.77 12.94 17.27
N VAL A 13 -3.38 12.39 16.11
CA VAL A 13 -2.41 13.02 15.21
C VAL A 13 -3.15 13.78 14.12
N ASP A 14 -3.18 15.11 14.24
CA ASP A 14 -3.76 15.98 13.23
C ASP A 14 -2.83 16.14 12.01
N ALA A 15 -3.36 16.70 10.91
CA ALA A 15 -2.62 16.86 9.66
C ALA A 15 -1.38 17.76 9.81
N ASP A 16 -1.46 18.82 10.61
CA ASP A 16 -0.36 19.76 10.83
C ASP A 16 0.76 19.18 11.71
N ASP A 17 0.43 18.17 12.54
CA ASP A 17 1.36 17.47 13.43
C ASP A 17 1.88 16.15 12.83
N ALA A 18 1.42 15.81 11.63
CA ALA A 18 1.79 14.57 10.96
C ALA A 18 3.29 14.56 10.60
N PRO A 19 4.02 13.45 10.80
CA PRO A 19 5.43 13.35 10.44
C PRO A 19 5.76 13.76 8.99
N LEU A 20 4.79 13.61 8.07
CA LEU A 20 4.91 14.01 6.68
C LEU A 20 5.29 15.48 6.51
N VAL A 21 4.74 16.38 7.34
CA VAL A 21 4.98 17.84 7.26
C VAL A 21 6.47 18.15 7.40
N TYR A 22 7.17 17.46 8.31
CA TYR A 22 8.61 17.61 8.49
C TYR A 22 9.39 17.27 7.21
N TYR A 23 9.10 16.12 6.59
CA TYR A 23 9.81 15.68 5.39
C TYR A 23 9.47 16.51 4.16
N GLU A 24 8.22 16.96 4.02
CA GLU A 24 7.80 17.80 2.90
C GLU A 24 8.52 19.17 2.87
N ALA A 25 8.96 19.66 4.03
CA ALA A 25 9.73 20.90 4.14
C ALA A 25 11.21 20.76 3.75
N LEU A 26 11.74 19.53 3.60
CA LEU A 26 13.15 19.30 3.26
C LEU A 26 13.41 19.37 1.75
N ASP A 27 14.61 19.79 1.35
CA ASP A 27 15.02 19.73 -0.05
C ASP A 27 15.40 18.29 -0.50
N ASP A 28 15.45 18.07 -1.81
CA ASP A 28 15.75 16.76 -2.40
C ASP A 28 17.13 16.21 -2.00
N ALA A 29 18.12 17.09 -1.81
CA ALA A 29 19.47 16.67 -1.42
C ALA A 29 19.50 16.13 0.02
N THR A 30 18.76 16.78 0.92
CA THR A 30 18.60 16.37 2.31
C THR A 30 17.79 15.07 2.39
N LEU A 31 16.69 14.96 1.65
CA LEU A 31 15.90 13.73 1.57
C LEU A 31 16.73 12.56 1.04
N GLU A 32 17.58 12.80 0.04
CA GLU A 32 18.48 11.77 -0.49
C GLU A 32 19.53 11.33 0.53
N GLY A 33 20.09 12.25 1.31
CA GLY A 33 20.99 11.92 2.42
C GLY A 33 20.31 11.09 3.51
N LEU A 34 19.07 11.42 3.88
CA LEU A 34 18.27 10.66 4.84
C LEU A 34 17.88 9.28 4.28
N ARG A 35 17.48 9.19 3.01
CA ARG A 35 17.23 7.90 2.33
C ARG A 35 18.44 6.99 2.38
N GLN A 36 19.64 7.51 2.11
CA GLN A 36 20.89 6.73 2.20
C GLN A 36 21.15 6.21 3.63
N ALA A 37 20.68 6.94 4.65
CA ALA A 37 20.66 6.51 6.04
C ALA A 37 19.47 5.58 6.39
N ARG A 38 18.72 5.12 5.37
CA ARG A 38 17.53 4.24 5.47
C ARG A 38 16.34 4.86 6.20
N ASP A 39 16.19 6.17 6.09
CA ASP A 39 15.03 6.87 6.63
C ASP A 39 13.78 6.58 5.77
N LEU A 40 12.78 5.94 6.39
CA LEU A 40 11.51 5.60 5.71
C LEU A 40 10.78 6.84 5.21
N GLY A 41 10.72 7.89 6.04
CA GLY A 41 9.95 9.08 5.75
C GLY A 41 10.49 9.83 4.55
N ALA A 42 11.81 10.03 4.54
CA ALA A 42 12.52 10.65 3.44
C ALA A 42 12.39 9.83 2.14
N THR A 43 12.52 8.51 2.22
CA THR A 43 12.37 7.61 1.07
C THR A 43 10.97 7.75 0.44
N GLN A 44 9.92 7.78 1.26
CA GLN A 44 8.54 7.90 0.79
C GLN A 44 8.24 9.28 0.18
N VAL A 45 8.71 10.37 0.80
CA VAL A 45 8.53 11.72 0.25
C VAL A 45 9.29 11.89 -1.06
N LEU A 46 10.53 11.39 -1.13
CA LEU A 46 11.28 11.40 -2.39
C LEU A 46 10.57 10.60 -3.48
N ALA A 47 10.02 9.42 -3.16
CA ALA A 47 9.21 8.64 -4.10
C ALA A 47 8.01 9.43 -4.63
N SER A 48 7.29 10.11 -3.73
CA SER A 48 6.14 10.95 -4.07
C SER A 48 6.52 12.08 -5.02
N ARG A 49 7.62 12.81 -4.74
CA ARG A 49 8.12 13.87 -5.62
C ARG A 49 8.48 13.36 -7.02
N ARG A 50 8.95 12.11 -7.14
CA ARG A 50 9.31 11.50 -8.43
C ARG A 50 8.12 10.94 -9.19
N ALA A 51 6.97 10.72 -8.55
CA ALA A 51 5.84 9.98 -9.11
C ALA A 51 5.32 10.57 -10.44
N LEU A 52 5.33 11.90 -10.58
CA LEU A 52 4.87 12.58 -11.79
C LEU A 52 5.94 12.60 -12.90
N ASP A 53 7.19 12.92 -12.55
CA ASP A 53 8.26 13.18 -13.52
C ASP A 53 8.99 11.90 -13.97
N ASP A 54 9.24 10.98 -13.04
CA ASP A 54 9.83 9.66 -13.29
C ASP A 54 9.09 8.59 -12.47
N PRO A 55 7.89 8.16 -12.92
CA PRO A 55 7.06 7.21 -12.19
C PRO A 55 7.78 5.88 -11.92
N PHE A 56 8.79 5.52 -12.70
CA PHE A 56 9.54 4.29 -12.46
C PHE A 56 10.64 4.46 -11.41
N ALA A 57 11.31 5.62 -11.34
CA ALA A 57 12.16 5.91 -10.19
C ALA A 57 11.34 5.95 -8.89
N ALA A 58 10.12 6.52 -8.95
CA ALA A 58 9.18 6.47 -7.83
C ALA A 58 8.81 5.03 -7.44
N LEU A 59 8.55 4.14 -8.42
CA LEU A 59 8.28 2.72 -8.14
C LEU A 59 9.44 2.04 -7.38
N GLU A 60 10.70 2.31 -7.75
CA GLU A 60 11.85 1.74 -7.02
C GLU A 60 11.94 2.30 -5.60
N LEU A 61 11.77 3.61 -5.42
CA LEU A 61 11.79 4.25 -4.11
C LEU A 61 10.64 3.78 -3.20
N TYR A 62 9.43 3.60 -3.74
CA TYR A 62 8.34 3.03 -2.97
C TYR A 62 8.61 1.56 -2.59
N ARG A 63 9.25 0.75 -3.44
CA ARG A 63 9.65 -0.61 -3.04
C ARG A 63 10.68 -0.59 -1.92
N GLU A 64 11.62 0.35 -1.96
CA GLU A 64 12.57 0.58 -0.87
C GLU A 64 11.82 0.97 0.41
N ALA A 65 10.89 1.92 0.35
CA ALA A 65 10.06 2.33 1.49
C ALA A 65 9.20 1.17 2.05
N ALA A 66 8.62 0.33 1.19
CA ALA A 66 7.91 -0.88 1.62
C ALA A 66 8.85 -1.85 2.34
N GLY A 67 10.08 -2.00 1.83
CA GLY A 67 11.17 -2.74 2.48
C GLY A 67 11.65 -2.15 3.81
N LEU A 68 11.32 -0.89 4.10
CA LEU A 68 11.54 -0.23 5.40
C LEU A 68 10.30 -0.27 6.30
N GLY A 69 9.20 -0.89 5.85
CA GLY A 69 7.96 -1.04 6.62
C GLY A 69 6.84 -0.05 6.27
N SER A 70 6.92 0.66 5.13
CA SER A 70 5.83 1.53 4.68
C SER A 70 4.69 0.76 4.04
N LEU A 71 3.56 0.68 4.75
CA LEU A 71 2.30 0.17 4.18
C LEU A 71 1.74 1.12 3.10
N ALA A 72 1.89 2.43 3.30
CA ALA A 72 1.48 3.42 2.31
C ALA A 72 2.18 3.21 0.96
N ALA A 73 3.44 2.77 0.97
CA ALA A 73 4.19 2.53 -0.25
C ALA A 73 3.60 1.41 -1.14
N TYR A 74 3.00 0.35 -0.56
CA TYR A 74 2.28 -0.66 -1.35
C TYR A 74 1.12 -0.02 -2.14
N LEU A 75 0.35 0.83 -1.46
CA LEU A 75 -0.81 1.51 -2.05
C LEU A 75 -0.36 2.49 -3.15
N GLN A 76 0.75 3.20 -2.94
CA GLN A 76 1.30 4.10 -3.94
C GLN A 76 1.86 3.35 -5.16
N ILE A 77 2.51 2.20 -4.97
CA ILE A 77 2.92 1.32 -6.07
C ILE A 77 1.69 0.86 -6.87
N ALA A 78 0.64 0.40 -6.17
CA ALA A 78 -0.59 -0.03 -6.82
C ALA A 78 -1.25 1.11 -7.62
N SER A 79 -1.27 2.31 -7.05
CA SER A 79 -1.79 3.53 -7.69
C SER A 79 -1.00 3.86 -8.96
N LEU A 80 0.34 3.90 -8.88
CA LEU A 80 1.21 4.15 -10.02
C LEU A 80 1.00 3.13 -11.13
N TYR A 81 0.97 1.82 -10.81
CA TYR A 81 0.68 0.80 -11.82
C TYR A 81 -0.71 0.97 -12.45
N SER A 82 -1.72 1.34 -11.65
CA SER A 82 -3.07 1.60 -12.16
C SER A 82 -3.06 2.78 -13.14
N THR A 83 -2.41 3.89 -12.79
CA THR A 83 -2.24 5.05 -13.67
C THR A 83 -1.49 4.70 -14.96
N LEU A 84 -0.40 3.94 -14.86
CA LEU A 84 0.41 3.52 -16.01
C LEU A 84 -0.36 2.53 -16.91
N ALA A 85 -1.30 1.76 -16.36
CA ALA A 85 -2.20 0.90 -17.14
C ALA A 85 -3.24 1.71 -17.92
N SER A 86 -3.74 2.80 -17.33
CA SER A 86 -4.84 3.60 -17.89
C SER A 86 -4.40 4.75 -18.78
N VAL A 87 -3.15 5.22 -18.69
CA VAL A 87 -2.68 6.37 -19.48
C VAL A 87 -2.76 6.09 -20.99
N PRO A 88 -3.42 6.96 -21.79
CA PRO A 88 -3.38 6.86 -23.25
C PRO A 88 -1.95 6.99 -23.77
N LEU A 89 -1.49 6.07 -24.64
CA LEU A 89 -0.11 6.09 -25.14
C LEU A 89 0.17 7.34 -25.99
N GLU A 90 -0.87 7.91 -26.60
CA GLU A 90 -0.86 9.15 -27.35
C GLU A 90 -0.32 10.31 -26.51
N ASN A 91 -0.69 10.34 -25.23
CA ASN A 91 -0.26 11.38 -24.28
C ASN A 91 1.24 11.28 -23.95
N LEU A 92 1.88 10.14 -24.25
CA LEU A 92 3.29 9.89 -23.98
C LEU A 92 4.19 10.12 -25.21
N ARG A 93 3.63 10.50 -26.37
CA ARG A 93 4.41 10.68 -27.62
C ARG A 93 5.53 11.71 -27.50
N GLY A 94 5.36 12.73 -26.65
CA GLY A 94 6.39 13.74 -26.35
C GLY A 94 7.57 13.22 -25.52
N ASN A 95 7.47 12.01 -24.96
CA ASN A 95 8.53 11.37 -24.18
C ASN A 95 8.72 9.90 -24.64
N PRO A 96 9.53 9.66 -25.69
CA PRO A 96 9.71 8.32 -26.27
C PRO A 96 10.25 7.27 -25.29
N GLN A 97 11.07 7.69 -24.33
CA GLN A 97 11.61 6.80 -23.30
C GLN A 97 10.49 6.32 -22.37
N LEU A 98 9.65 7.25 -21.89
CA LEU A 98 8.51 6.91 -21.05
C LEU A 98 7.50 6.05 -21.81
N LEU A 99 7.16 6.42 -23.05
CA LEU A 99 6.28 5.64 -23.93
C LEU A 99 6.77 4.19 -24.08
N ARG A 100 8.07 3.98 -24.33
CA ARG A 100 8.66 2.64 -24.44
C ARG A 100 8.51 1.85 -23.13
N ARG A 101 8.82 2.47 -21.98
CA ARG A 101 8.73 1.78 -20.68
C ARG A 101 7.29 1.43 -20.32
N VAL A 102 6.36 2.37 -20.48
CA VAL A 102 4.92 2.14 -20.24
C VAL A 102 4.39 1.06 -21.16
N SER A 103 4.69 1.12 -22.46
CA SER A 103 4.26 0.10 -23.42
C SER A 103 4.76 -1.30 -23.04
N GLY A 104 5.98 -1.41 -22.51
CA GLY A 104 6.56 -2.67 -22.06
C GLY A 104 5.85 -3.28 -20.84
N ILE A 105 5.36 -2.46 -19.91
CA ILE A 105 4.67 -2.95 -18.70
C ILE A 105 3.15 -3.00 -18.83
N ARG A 106 2.55 -2.31 -19.80
CA ARG A 106 1.10 -2.17 -19.95
C ARG A 106 0.34 -3.51 -19.91
N PRO A 107 0.82 -4.61 -20.55
CA PRO A 107 0.13 -5.90 -20.48
C PRO A 107 -0.01 -6.47 -19.07
N THR A 108 0.88 -6.09 -18.14
CA THR A 108 0.91 -6.60 -16.76
C THR A 108 0.66 -5.51 -15.72
N ALA A 109 0.44 -4.26 -16.13
CA ALA A 109 0.31 -3.13 -15.22
C ALA A 109 -0.95 -3.23 -14.34
N ALA A 110 -2.12 -3.56 -14.92
CA ALA A 110 -3.34 -3.76 -14.14
C ALA A 110 -3.22 -4.94 -13.15
N LEU A 111 -2.59 -6.03 -13.61
CA LEU A 111 -2.28 -7.19 -12.76
C LEU A 111 -1.37 -6.81 -11.60
N SER A 112 -0.33 -6.01 -11.88
CA SER A 112 0.61 -5.53 -10.86
C SER A 112 -0.05 -4.57 -9.89
N ALA A 113 -0.93 -3.68 -10.37
CA ALA A 113 -1.70 -2.77 -9.53
C ALA A 113 -2.52 -3.54 -8.49
N PHE A 114 -3.29 -4.53 -8.95
CA PHE A 114 -4.07 -5.40 -8.08
C PHE A 114 -3.18 -6.18 -7.11
N GLY A 115 -2.10 -6.80 -7.61
CA GLY A 115 -1.18 -7.58 -6.79
C GLY A 115 -0.57 -6.76 -5.65
N TRP A 116 -0.10 -5.54 -5.93
CA TRP A 116 0.47 -4.64 -4.92
C TRP A 116 -0.56 -4.14 -3.91
N LEU A 117 -1.78 -3.82 -4.35
CA LEU A 117 -2.86 -3.43 -3.45
C LEU A 117 -3.20 -4.56 -2.48
N MET A 118 -3.40 -5.77 -3.01
CA MET A 118 -3.71 -6.95 -2.19
C MET A 118 -2.53 -7.32 -1.27
N ALA A 119 -1.28 -7.18 -1.72
CA ALA A 119 -0.12 -7.38 -0.86
C ALA A 119 -0.11 -6.39 0.31
N GLY A 120 -0.41 -5.11 0.06
CA GLY A 120 -0.57 -4.10 1.10
C GLY A 120 -1.68 -4.44 2.09
N LEU A 121 -2.85 -4.85 1.60
CA LEU A 121 -3.99 -5.29 2.44
C LEU A 121 -3.66 -6.54 3.27
N ARG A 122 -2.89 -7.49 2.73
CA ARG A 122 -2.41 -8.66 3.48
C ARG A 122 -1.44 -8.25 4.59
N ASP A 123 -0.49 -7.38 4.28
CA ASP A 123 0.55 -6.91 5.22
C ASP A 123 -0.03 -6.01 6.33
N GLY A 124 -0.88 -5.04 5.95
CA GLY A 124 -1.47 -4.08 6.87
C GLY A 124 -2.70 -4.62 7.61
N GLY A 125 -3.43 -5.54 7.00
CA GLY A 125 -4.60 -6.16 7.59
C GLY A 125 -5.76 -5.21 7.86
N PRO A 126 -6.60 -5.53 8.87
CA PRO A 126 -7.73 -4.71 9.28
C PRO A 126 -7.40 -3.24 9.54
N VAL A 127 -6.18 -2.94 10.01
CA VAL A 127 -5.75 -1.58 10.35
C VAL A 127 -5.82 -0.60 9.19
N ILE A 128 -5.54 -1.07 7.97
CA ILE A 128 -5.56 -0.21 6.78
C ILE A 128 -6.79 -0.46 5.92
N ALA A 129 -7.65 -1.40 6.29
CA ALA A 129 -8.75 -1.83 5.45
C ALA A 129 -9.96 -0.92 5.65
N ASP A 130 -10.07 0.10 4.80
CA ASP A 130 -11.25 0.94 4.70
C ASP A 130 -12.12 0.56 3.47
N PRO A 131 -13.38 1.01 3.41
CA PRO A 131 -14.26 0.71 2.28
C PRO A 131 -13.75 1.23 0.93
N VAL A 132 -13.05 2.36 0.90
CA VAL A 132 -12.51 2.93 -0.34
C VAL A 132 -11.44 2.01 -0.92
N LEU A 133 -10.59 1.44 -0.08
CA LEU A 133 -9.57 0.46 -0.47
C LEU A 133 -10.18 -0.88 -0.87
N VAL A 134 -11.21 -1.36 -0.16
CA VAL A 134 -11.96 -2.56 -0.55
C VAL A 134 -12.63 -2.37 -1.91
N ASP A 135 -13.34 -1.26 -2.11
CA ASP A 135 -13.97 -0.92 -3.39
C ASP A 135 -12.93 -0.83 -4.52
N TRP A 136 -11.74 -0.28 -4.23
CA TRP A 136 -10.66 -0.20 -5.20
C TRP A 136 -10.13 -1.60 -5.58
N ALA A 137 -9.93 -2.48 -4.60
CA ALA A 137 -9.52 -3.86 -4.85
C ALA A 137 -10.55 -4.60 -5.72
N GLN A 138 -11.83 -4.47 -5.41
CA GLN A 138 -12.91 -5.05 -6.21
C GLN A 138 -12.95 -4.50 -7.64
N ARG A 139 -12.80 -3.18 -7.82
CA ARG A 139 -12.74 -2.55 -9.16
C ARG A 139 -11.56 -3.05 -9.98
N LEU A 140 -10.36 -3.10 -9.39
CA LEU A 140 -9.17 -3.61 -10.08
C LEU A 140 -9.37 -5.08 -10.46
N PHE A 141 -9.88 -5.91 -9.55
CA PHE A 141 -10.15 -7.32 -9.81
C PHE A 141 -11.17 -7.54 -10.93
N ALA A 142 -12.24 -6.74 -10.96
CA ALA A 142 -13.28 -6.82 -11.99
C ALA A 142 -12.76 -6.47 -13.40
N GLN A 143 -11.74 -5.61 -13.49
CA GLN A 143 -11.08 -5.24 -14.75
C GLN A 143 -10.13 -6.33 -15.28
N LEU A 144 -9.75 -7.30 -14.45
CA LEU A 144 -8.89 -8.40 -14.89
C LEU A 144 -9.70 -9.44 -15.68
N PRO A 145 -9.15 -9.93 -16.81
CA PRO A 145 -9.65 -11.12 -17.47
C PRO A 145 -9.80 -12.29 -16.48
N GLU A 146 -10.87 -13.07 -16.63
CA GLU A 146 -11.19 -14.15 -15.69
C GLU A 146 -10.03 -15.15 -15.53
N ASN A 147 -9.36 -15.49 -16.63
CA ASN A 147 -8.18 -16.37 -16.63
C ASN A 147 -6.93 -15.77 -15.97
N GLN A 148 -6.93 -14.47 -15.64
CA GLN A 148 -5.83 -13.80 -14.95
C GLN A 148 -6.11 -13.58 -13.46
N ARG A 149 -7.35 -13.70 -13.00
CA ARG A 149 -7.74 -13.41 -11.60
C ARG A 149 -6.97 -14.25 -10.58
N SER A 150 -6.85 -15.57 -10.81
CA SER A 150 -6.09 -16.44 -9.90
C SER A 150 -4.59 -16.10 -9.87
N ALA A 151 -4.00 -15.76 -11.03
CA ALA A 151 -2.61 -15.33 -11.12
C ALA A 151 -2.38 -13.97 -10.45
N ALA A 152 -3.39 -13.09 -10.43
CA ALA A 152 -3.35 -11.82 -9.72
C ALA A 152 -3.28 -12.02 -8.21
N CYS A 153 -4.07 -12.96 -7.70
CA CYS A 153 -4.06 -13.36 -6.29
C CYS A 153 -2.72 -14.00 -5.90
N GLU A 154 -2.17 -14.89 -6.73
CA GLU A 154 -0.81 -15.44 -6.56
C GLU A 154 0.26 -14.33 -6.51
N LEU A 155 0.17 -13.36 -7.42
CA LEU A 155 1.12 -12.27 -7.51
C LEU A 155 1.15 -11.42 -6.22
N SER A 156 0.00 -11.26 -5.56
CA SER A 156 -0.07 -10.56 -4.27
C SER A 156 0.77 -11.24 -3.18
N GLU A 157 0.75 -12.57 -3.09
CA GLU A 157 1.58 -13.32 -2.15
C GLU A 157 3.06 -13.21 -2.51
N ARG A 158 3.38 -13.25 -3.79
CA ARG A 158 4.78 -13.08 -4.25
C ARG A 158 5.34 -11.71 -3.92
N PHE A 159 4.56 -10.64 -4.11
CA PHE A 159 4.99 -9.29 -3.73
C PHE A 159 5.14 -9.14 -2.21
N LEU A 160 4.21 -9.70 -1.43
CA LEU A 160 4.31 -9.74 0.02
C LEU A 160 5.61 -10.43 0.48
N LEU A 161 5.92 -11.62 -0.06
CA LEU A 161 7.15 -12.35 0.25
C LEU A 161 8.41 -11.63 -0.22
N GLN A 162 8.35 -10.93 -1.36
CA GLN A 162 9.45 -10.10 -1.84
C GLN A 162 9.75 -8.97 -0.84
N VAL A 163 8.73 -8.24 -0.38
CA VAL A 163 8.91 -7.16 0.60
C VAL A 163 9.36 -7.71 1.95
N ALA A 164 8.83 -8.84 2.41
CA ALA A 164 9.33 -9.53 3.60
C ALA A 164 10.83 -9.88 3.51
N GLY A 165 11.31 -10.23 2.31
CA GLY A 165 12.74 -10.38 2.03
C GLY A 165 13.52 -9.06 2.17
N LEU A 166 13.01 -7.97 1.60
CA LEU A 166 13.62 -6.64 1.72
C LEU A 166 13.69 -6.16 3.18
N ARG A 167 12.61 -6.36 3.96
CA ARG A 167 12.57 -6.02 5.38
C ARG A 167 13.63 -6.76 6.18
N ARG A 168 13.76 -8.08 5.97
CA ARG A 168 14.82 -8.88 6.61
C ARG A 168 16.22 -8.37 6.25
N ASN A 169 16.46 -8.01 4.99
CA ASN A 169 17.74 -7.43 4.55
C ASN A 169 18.03 -6.07 5.22
N ASN A 170 16.99 -5.38 5.66
CA ASN A 170 17.09 -4.13 6.42
C ASN A 170 17.13 -4.34 7.95
N GLY A 171 17.16 -5.58 8.44
CA GLY A 171 17.17 -5.88 9.88
C GLY A 171 15.80 -5.71 10.56
N LEU A 172 14.72 -5.66 9.78
CA LEU A 172 13.35 -5.54 10.26
C LEU A 172 12.66 -6.91 10.27
N PRO A 173 11.62 -7.11 11.11
CA PRO A 173 10.79 -8.30 11.02
C PRO A 173 10.11 -8.38 9.63
N PRO A 174 9.92 -9.59 9.08
CA PRO A 174 9.36 -9.78 7.75
C PRO A 174 7.93 -9.23 7.60
N PHE A 175 7.15 -9.28 8.69
CA PHE A 175 5.80 -8.73 8.78
C PHE A 175 5.69 -7.85 10.02
N PRO A 176 4.85 -6.80 10.03
CA PRO A 176 4.68 -5.93 11.16
C PRO A 176 3.81 -6.62 12.21
N ASP A 177 4.33 -6.74 13.42
CA ASP A 177 3.64 -7.25 14.61
C ASP A 177 2.96 -6.13 15.40
N SER A 178 3.55 -4.93 15.41
CA SER A 178 2.99 -3.77 16.12
C SER A 178 1.63 -3.36 15.55
N ARG A 179 0.54 -3.43 16.32
CA ARG A 179 -0.80 -2.92 15.98
C ARG A 179 -1.08 -1.57 16.67
N PRO A 180 -1.82 -0.64 16.05
CA PRO A 180 -2.33 0.52 16.78
C PRO A 180 -3.23 0.07 17.94
N PRO A 181 -3.26 0.80 19.06
CA PRO A 181 -4.12 0.45 20.20
C PRO A 181 -5.60 0.54 19.84
N VAL A 182 -5.96 1.42 18.90
CA VAL A 182 -7.33 1.58 18.41
C VAL A 182 -7.31 1.80 16.90
N PHE A 183 -8.20 1.12 16.17
CA PHE A 183 -8.39 1.33 14.73
C PHE A 183 -9.77 0.87 14.26
N LEU A 184 -10.19 1.34 13.07
CA LEU A 184 -11.42 0.90 12.40
C LEU A 184 -11.09 -0.01 11.22
N SER A 185 -11.93 -1.02 10.97
CA SER A 185 -11.84 -1.89 9.80
C SER A 185 -13.21 -2.16 9.19
N VAL A 186 -13.22 -2.56 7.93
CA VAL A 186 -14.38 -3.19 7.28
C VAL A 186 -14.73 -4.51 8.00
N PRO A 187 -16.03 -4.78 8.29
CA PRO A 187 -16.49 -6.08 8.81
C PRO A 187 -16.24 -7.22 7.82
N ALA A 188 -15.94 -8.42 8.31
CA ALA A 188 -15.73 -9.62 7.49
C ALA A 188 -14.77 -9.36 6.30
N LEU A 189 -13.60 -8.78 6.61
CA LEU A 189 -12.66 -8.27 5.59
C LEU A 189 -12.24 -9.34 4.56
N ASP A 190 -12.05 -10.58 5.01
CA ASP A 190 -11.71 -11.72 4.18
C ASP A 190 -12.82 -12.09 3.18
N GLU A 191 -14.08 -11.93 3.57
CA GLU A 191 -15.25 -12.09 2.67
C GLU A 191 -15.42 -10.87 1.74
N ALA A 192 -15.09 -9.67 2.22
CA ALA A 192 -15.25 -8.43 1.47
C ALA A 192 -14.20 -8.27 0.33
N LEU A 193 -13.05 -8.92 0.48
CA LEU A 193 -11.95 -8.85 -0.46
C LEU A 193 -12.02 -9.96 -1.53
N PRO A 194 -11.54 -9.66 -2.76
CA PRO A 194 -11.39 -10.69 -3.78
C PRO A 194 -10.34 -11.73 -3.37
N CYS A 195 -10.30 -12.82 -4.13
CA CYS A 195 -9.41 -13.99 -3.96
C CYS A 195 -9.93 -15.12 -3.05
N GLY A 196 -11.04 -14.94 -2.31
CA GLY A 196 -11.60 -15.97 -1.43
C GLY A 196 -11.80 -17.34 -2.10
N ASP A 197 -12.34 -17.36 -3.33
CA ASP A 197 -12.58 -18.59 -4.09
C ASP A 197 -11.38 -19.06 -4.94
N THR A 198 -10.20 -18.49 -4.74
CA THR A 198 -8.99 -18.86 -5.49
C THR A 198 -8.09 -19.78 -4.69
N ARG A 199 -7.10 -20.39 -5.35
CA ARG A 199 -6.04 -21.16 -4.67
C ARG A 199 -5.13 -20.32 -3.77
N PHE A 200 -5.30 -18.99 -3.79
CA PHE A 200 -4.52 -18.02 -3.04
C PHE A 200 -5.47 -17.10 -2.25
N PRO A 201 -6.23 -17.67 -1.29
CA PRO A 201 -7.24 -16.92 -0.54
C PRO A 201 -6.62 -15.75 0.20
N PHE A 202 -7.41 -14.70 0.44
CA PHE A 202 -6.96 -13.59 1.27
C PHE A 202 -6.81 -14.05 2.73
N TYR A 203 -5.72 -13.65 3.36
CA TYR A 203 -5.50 -13.76 4.80
C TYR A 203 -4.59 -12.61 5.21
N THR A 204 -4.83 -12.06 6.40
CA THR A 204 -4.00 -10.99 6.95
C THR A 204 -2.77 -11.56 7.66
N MET A 205 -1.64 -10.84 7.60
CA MET A 205 -0.45 -11.13 8.41
C MET A 205 -0.58 -10.57 9.83
N LEU A 206 -1.52 -9.65 10.05
CA LEU A 206 -1.67 -9.02 11.33
C LEU A 206 -2.53 -9.88 12.25
N ASP A 207 -1.96 -10.27 13.39
CA ASP A 207 -2.70 -10.91 14.45
C ASP A 207 -3.54 -9.88 15.24
N THR A 208 -4.85 -10.06 15.21
CA THR A 208 -5.84 -9.28 15.98
C THR A 208 -6.52 -10.13 17.06
N GLY A 209 -6.01 -11.31 17.37
CA GLY A 209 -6.62 -12.27 18.30
C GLY A 209 -6.81 -11.74 19.73
N ASP A 210 -5.95 -10.83 20.17
CA ASP A 210 -6.05 -10.19 21.50
C ASP A 210 -6.76 -8.83 21.47
N CYS A 211 -7.37 -8.45 20.34
CA CYS A 211 -8.14 -7.22 20.24
C CYS A 211 -9.63 -7.49 20.50
N LEU A 212 -10.27 -6.61 21.25
CA LEU A 212 -11.72 -6.54 21.31
C LEU A 212 -12.23 -5.89 20.01
N ALA A 213 -13.18 -6.53 19.34
CA ALA A 213 -13.82 -6.01 18.13
C ALA A 213 -15.30 -5.72 18.39
N GLU A 214 -15.69 -4.47 18.25
CA GLU A 214 -17.07 -4.01 18.46
C GLU A 214 -17.66 -3.40 17.18
N PRO A 215 -18.94 -3.65 16.85
CA PRO A 215 -19.61 -2.95 15.78
C PRO A 215 -19.63 -1.43 16.02
N ALA A 216 -19.33 -0.66 14.99
CA ALA A 216 -19.35 0.79 15.00
C ALA A 216 -19.98 1.35 13.73
N ILE A 217 -20.38 2.62 13.76
CA ILE A 217 -20.85 3.37 12.59
C ILE A 217 -19.92 4.56 12.40
N ASP A 218 -19.36 4.71 11.21
CA ASP A 218 -18.49 5.84 10.90
C ASP A 218 -19.27 7.15 10.65
N GLY A 219 -18.56 8.26 10.50
CA GLY A 219 -19.17 9.57 10.20
C GLY A 219 -19.95 9.64 8.88
N SER A 220 -19.83 8.62 8.02
CA SER A 220 -20.59 8.49 6.77
C SER A 220 -21.81 7.56 6.90
N GLY A 221 -22.09 7.02 8.09
CA GLY A 221 -23.19 6.10 8.34
C GLY A 221 -22.93 4.65 7.93
N ARG A 222 -21.67 4.29 7.61
CA ARG A 222 -21.31 2.92 7.21
C ARG A 222 -20.91 2.10 8.43
N GLU A 223 -21.32 0.85 8.43
CA GLU A 223 -20.88 -0.13 9.42
C GLU A 223 -19.36 -0.34 9.37
N ARG A 224 -18.78 -0.52 10.55
CA ARG A 224 -17.37 -0.77 10.81
C ARG A 224 -17.21 -1.72 11.98
N LEU A 225 -16.00 -2.26 12.12
CA LEU A 225 -15.53 -2.86 13.36
C LEU A 225 -14.49 -1.92 13.99
N LEU A 226 -14.75 -1.50 15.21
CA LEU A 226 -13.79 -0.84 16.08
C LEU A 226 -12.98 -1.89 16.80
N TYR A 227 -11.67 -1.86 16.61
CA TYR A 227 -10.73 -2.70 17.33
C TYR A 227 -10.11 -1.89 18.46
N VAL A 228 -10.09 -2.47 19.65
CA VAL A 228 -9.36 -1.97 20.82
C VAL A 228 -8.43 -3.09 21.26
N CYS A 229 -7.13 -2.84 21.16
CA CYS A 229 -6.09 -3.81 21.47
C CYS A 229 -5.34 -3.39 22.73
N ASP A 230 -4.95 -4.35 23.56
CA ASP A 230 -4.05 -4.07 24.67
C ASP A 230 -2.72 -3.51 24.16
N SER A 231 -2.21 -2.50 24.88
CA SER A 231 -0.90 -1.94 24.62
C SER A 231 0.12 -2.83 25.33
N ASP A 232 0.81 -3.67 24.58
CA ASP A 232 2.05 -4.31 25.06
C ASP A 232 3.14 -3.26 25.34
#